data_AF-A0A081PVV7-F1
#
_entry.id   AF-A0A081PVV7-F1
#
_cell.length_a   1.000
_cell.length_b   1.000
_cell.length_c   1.000
_cell.angle_alpha   90.00
_cell.angle_beta   90.00
_cell.angle_gamma   90.00
#
_symmetry.space_group_name_H-M   'P 1'
#
loop_
_entity.id
_entity.type
_entity.pdbx_description
1 polymer ?
#
loop_
_entity_poly.entity_id
_entity_poly.type
_entity_poly.pdbx_seq_one_letter_code
_entity_poly.pdbx_strand_id
1 'polypeptide(L)'
;MIFIEYYFKNDDRFFLLYHNIGNWGQGDRSKDDCVTVFKNDMSFGISKKAVDLGYHLSLPSIVVHNSFSCYANRLNHYMFNVRGIVQACTVALYDNQNVFGNINTGLINKDKMKGWFLSVREDCKTCPFVLICKSGFCPMAKHITELSSSVICKNMQEKIRKNLALYAISGCYEDILDVN
;
A
#
# COMPACT_ATOMS: atom_id res chain seq x y z
N MET A 1 -23.37 -14.22 2.34
CA MET A 1 -23.58 -12.77 2.08
C MET A 1 -24.60 -12.13 3.01
N ILE A 2 -25.61 -12.87 3.51
CA ILE A 2 -26.66 -12.37 4.43
C ILE A 2 -26.10 -11.78 5.74
N PHE A 3 -25.05 -12.38 6.31
CA PHE A 3 -24.47 -11.91 7.58
C PHE A 3 -23.81 -10.53 7.46
N ILE A 4 -23.05 -10.28 6.39
CA ILE A 4 -22.34 -9.00 6.21
C ILE A 4 -23.34 -7.87 5.99
N GLU A 5 -24.38 -8.13 5.20
CA GLU A 5 -25.41 -7.14 4.91
C GLU A 5 -26.22 -6.74 6.15
N TYR A 6 -26.63 -7.71 6.97
CA TYR A 6 -27.46 -7.43 8.15
C TYR A 6 -26.70 -6.65 9.24
N TYR A 7 -25.43 -6.96 9.47
CA TYR A 7 -24.68 -6.38 10.60
C TYR A 7 -23.84 -5.15 10.27
N PHE A 8 -23.36 -5.00 9.03
CA PHE A 8 -22.32 -4.00 8.74
C PHE A 8 -22.69 -2.98 7.67
N LYS A 9 -23.73 -3.23 6.85
CA LYS A 9 -24.04 -2.36 5.71
C LYS A 9 -24.39 -0.93 6.11
N ASN A 10 -25.16 -0.78 7.18
CA ASN A 10 -25.68 0.51 7.65
C ASN A 10 -24.95 1.00 8.92
N ASP A 11 -23.79 0.44 9.23
CA ASP A 11 -23.00 0.82 10.41
C ASP A 11 -21.73 1.53 9.96
N ASP A 12 -21.71 2.85 10.10
CA ASP A 12 -20.64 3.75 9.65
C ASP A 12 -19.27 3.46 10.30
N ARG A 13 -19.22 2.59 11.32
CA ARG A 13 -17.95 2.16 11.92
C ARG A 13 -17.23 1.12 11.06
N PHE A 14 -17.94 0.48 10.12
CA PHE A 14 -17.41 -0.60 9.31
C PHE A 14 -17.23 -0.17 7.86
N PHE A 15 -16.04 -0.43 7.34
CA PHE A 15 -15.66 -0.10 5.98
C PHE A 15 -15.14 -1.35 5.28
N LEU A 16 -15.51 -1.52 4.02
CA LEU A 16 -15.00 -2.59 3.19
C LEU A 16 -13.68 -2.20 2.54
N LEU A 17 -12.80 -3.19 2.47
CA LEU A 17 -11.47 -3.08 1.89
C LEU A 17 -11.20 -4.29 1.01
N TYR A 18 -11.00 -4.04 -0.28
CA TYR A 18 -10.70 -5.08 -1.25
C TYR A 18 -9.25 -5.00 -1.71
N HIS A 19 -8.60 -6.15 -1.75
CA HIS A 19 -7.26 -6.33 -2.28
C HIS A 19 -7.19 -7.65 -3.03
N ASN A 20 -6.33 -7.71 -4.05
CA ASN A 20 -5.97 -8.99 -4.63
C ASN A 20 -5.34 -9.88 -3.57
N ILE A 21 -5.69 -11.17 -3.61
CA ILE A 21 -4.95 -12.19 -2.87
C ILE A 21 -3.53 -12.21 -3.43
N GLY A 22 -2.54 -12.03 -2.56
CA GLY A 22 -1.13 -12.16 -2.90
C GLY A 22 -0.58 -13.50 -2.44
N ASN A 23 0.71 -13.76 -2.72
CA ASN A 23 1.42 -14.86 -2.07
C ASN A 23 1.78 -14.46 -0.63
N TRP A 24 1.04 -15.01 0.34
CA TRP A 24 1.25 -14.73 1.78
C TRP A 24 1.95 -15.91 2.48
N GLY A 25 2.55 -16.81 1.68
CA GLY A 25 3.16 -18.05 2.14
C GLY A 25 2.21 -19.26 2.03
N GLN A 26 2.79 -20.41 1.74
CA GLN A 26 2.05 -21.69 1.65
C GLN A 26 1.88 -22.36 3.03
N GLY A 27 2.77 -22.08 3.99
CA GLY A 27 2.81 -22.81 5.26
C GLY A 27 3.00 -24.30 5.01
N ASP A 28 2.27 -25.14 5.76
CA ASP A 28 2.27 -26.59 5.60
C ASP A 28 1.23 -27.09 4.57
N ARG A 29 0.55 -26.19 3.85
CA ARG A 29 -0.47 -26.55 2.86
C ARG A 29 0.15 -27.18 1.62
N SER A 30 -0.61 -28.10 1.00
CA SER A 30 -0.19 -28.74 -0.24
C SER A 30 -0.16 -27.74 -1.40
N LYS A 31 0.60 -28.05 -2.47
CA LYS A 31 0.59 -27.21 -3.69
C LYS A 31 -0.78 -27.15 -4.35
N ASP A 32 -1.62 -28.16 -4.12
CA ASP A 32 -2.96 -28.26 -4.69
C ASP A 32 -4.00 -27.42 -3.91
N ASP A 33 -3.66 -26.97 -2.69
CA ASP A 33 -4.46 -26.04 -1.88
C ASP A 33 -4.18 -24.55 -2.22
N CYS A 34 -3.55 -24.28 -3.37
CA CYS A 34 -3.19 -22.92 -3.75
C CYS A 34 -4.42 -22.14 -4.25
N VAL A 35 -4.67 -21.00 -3.62
CA VAL A 35 -5.65 -20.00 -4.08
C VAL A 35 -5.21 -19.38 -5.41
N THR A 36 -6.18 -19.14 -6.30
CA THR A 36 -5.90 -18.44 -7.56
C THR A 36 -5.47 -17.00 -7.30
N VAL A 37 -4.25 -16.66 -7.72
CA VAL A 37 -3.71 -15.29 -7.65
C VAL A 37 -3.94 -14.59 -8.99
N PHE A 38 -4.81 -13.58 -8.98
CA PHE A 38 -5.10 -12.79 -10.17
C PHE A 38 -3.92 -11.87 -10.53
N LYS A 39 -3.50 -11.91 -11.80
CA LYS A 39 -2.48 -10.99 -12.34
C LYS A 39 -2.94 -9.54 -12.38
N ASN A 40 -4.22 -9.32 -12.68
CA ASN A 40 -4.82 -7.99 -12.81
C ASN A 40 -5.44 -7.56 -11.49
N ASP A 41 -5.39 -6.27 -11.20
CA ASP A 41 -6.06 -5.67 -10.04
C ASP A 41 -7.59 -5.79 -10.15
N MET A 42 -8.17 -6.67 -9.32
CA MET A 42 -9.62 -6.90 -9.23
C MET A 42 -10.28 -5.98 -8.21
N SER A 43 -9.50 -5.35 -7.32
CA SER A 43 -10.01 -4.61 -6.17
C SER A 43 -10.90 -3.44 -6.60
N PHE A 44 -10.51 -2.71 -7.64
CA PHE A 44 -11.28 -1.56 -8.12
C PHE A 44 -12.71 -1.93 -8.56
N GLY A 45 -12.87 -2.98 -9.37
CA GLY A 45 -14.18 -3.40 -9.85
C GLY A 45 -15.10 -3.89 -8.72
N ILE A 46 -14.52 -4.60 -7.75
CA ILE A 46 -15.26 -5.08 -6.58
C ILE A 46 -15.65 -3.91 -5.66
N SER A 47 -14.72 -2.98 -5.41
CA SER A 47 -14.98 -1.75 -4.65
C SER A 47 -16.10 -0.93 -5.28
N LYS A 48 -16.08 -0.74 -6.60
CA LYS A 48 -17.16 -0.05 -7.32
C LYS A 48 -18.51 -0.73 -7.08
N LYS A 49 -18.57 -2.06 -7.26
CA LYS A 49 -19.80 -2.83 -7.00
C LYS A 49 -20.27 -2.72 -5.55
N ALA A 50 -19.37 -2.66 -4.59
CA ALA A 50 -19.72 -2.49 -3.19
C ALA A 50 -20.36 -1.12 -2.93
N VAL A 51 -19.83 -0.04 -3.53
CA VAL A 51 -20.44 1.29 -3.48
C VAL A 51 -21.82 1.28 -4.14
N ASP A 52 -21.96 0.66 -5.32
CA ASP A 52 -23.26 0.54 -6.01
C ASP A 52 -24.31 -0.22 -5.16
N LEU A 53 -23.87 -1.09 -4.25
CA LEU A 53 -24.72 -1.83 -3.30
C LEU A 53 -24.98 -1.09 -1.99
N GLY A 54 -24.40 0.10 -1.80
CA GLY A 54 -24.56 0.94 -0.61
C GLY A 54 -23.59 0.64 0.54
N TYR A 55 -22.44 0.02 0.28
CA TYR A 55 -21.41 -0.19 1.30
C TYR A 55 -20.38 0.95 1.33
N HIS A 56 -19.87 1.24 2.53
CA HIS A 56 -18.78 2.21 2.72
C HIS A 56 -17.40 1.59 2.46
N LEU A 57 -16.48 2.36 1.89
CA LEU A 57 -15.11 1.93 1.58
C LEU A 57 -14.07 2.61 2.47
N SER A 58 -13.03 1.87 2.88
CA SER A 58 -11.99 2.38 3.79
C SER A 58 -10.93 3.25 3.12
N LEU A 59 -10.58 2.94 1.87
CA LEU A 59 -9.33 3.41 1.25
C LEU A 59 -9.36 4.62 0.30
N PRO A 60 -10.49 5.03 -0.33
CA PRO A 60 -10.41 6.02 -1.40
C PRO A 60 -9.74 7.33 -0.95
N SER A 61 -10.05 7.81 0.26
CA SER A 61 -9.49 9.03 0.84
C SER A 61 -8.01 8.89 1.22
N ILE A 62 -7.58 7.72 1.71
CA ILE A 62 -6.21 7.50 2.19
C ILE A 62 -5.22 7.52 1.03
N VAL A 63 -5.54 6.89 -0.10
CA VAL A 63 -4.62 6.74 -1.22
C VAL A 63 -4.41 8.05 -1.97
N VAL A 64 -5.39 8.96 -1.94
CA VAL A 64 -5.32 10.26 -2.63
C VAL A 64 -4.71 11.36 -1.74
N HIS A 65 -4.47 11.05 -0.47
CA HIS A 65 -3.89 11.98 0.48
C HIS A 65 -2.35 11.96 0.47
N ASN A 66 -1.71 13.08 0.82
CA ASN A 66 -0.25 13.17 0.96
C ASN A 66 0.31 12.26 2.07
N SER A 67 -0.53 11.75 2.98
CA SER A 67 -0.09 10.76 3.98
C SER A 67 0.23 9.40 3.36
N PHE A 68 -0.21 9.14 2.11
CA PHE A 68 0.10 7.94 1.37
C PHE A 68 1.63 7.82 1.15
N SER A 69 2.25 7.03 2.02
CA SER A 69 3.70 6.84 2.10
C SER A 69 3.98 5.46 2.65
N CYS A 70 4.99 4.76 2.12
CA CYS A 70 5.41 3.49 2.68
C CYS A 70 6.09 3.79 4.01
N TYR A 71 5.61 3.13 5.06
CA TYR A 71 6.26 3.18 6.36
C TYR A 71 7.75 2.79 6.27
N ALA A 72 8.11 1.87 5.37
CA ALA A 72 9.47 1.40 5.17
C ALA A 72 10.40 2.44 4.51
N ASN A 73 9.86 3.54 3.99
CA ASN A 73 10.66 4.65 3.42
C ASN A 73 10.81 5.83 4.39
N ARG A 74 10.45 5.67 5.67
CA ARG A 74 10.57 6.73 6.69
C ARG A 74 11.89 6.59 7.44
N LEU A 75 12.68 7.67 7.46
CA LEU A 75 14.03 7.72 8.04
C LEU A 75 14.14 7.10 9.44
N ASN A 76 13.16 7.37 10.31
CA ASN A 76 13.15 6.95 11.71
C ASN A 76 12.18 5.80 12.00
N HIS A 77 11.81 5.02 10.99
CA HIS A 77 10.93 3.86 11.16
C HIS A 77 11.74 2.56 11.19
N TYR A 78 11.62 1.84 12.29
CA TYR A 78 12.28 0.56 12.53
C TYR A 78 11.22 -0.52 12.74
N MET A 79 11.45 -1.67 12.13
CA MET A 79 10.71 -2.90 12.38
C MET A 79 11.68 -3.92 12.97
N PHE A 80 11.22 -4.66 13.98
CA PHE A 80 11.98 -5.72 14.61
C PHE A 80 11.21 -7.02 14.44
N ASN A 81 11.86 -8.05 13.90
CA ASN A 81 11.25 -9.37 13.87
C ASN A 81 11.46 -10.12 15.20
N VAL A 82 10.85 -11.30 15.34
CA VAL A 82 10.89 -12.12 16.56
C VAL A 82 12.30 -12.58 16.98
N ARG A 83 13.31 -12.44 16.12
CA ARG A 83 14.72 -12.74 16.40
C ARG A 83 15.55 -11.49 16.75
N GLY A 84 14.90 -10.34 16.89
CA GLY A 84 15.54 -9.06 17.14
C GLY A 84 16.23 -8.44 15.91
N ILE A 85 16.00 -8.97 14.71
CA ILE A 85 16.59 -8.41 13.49
C ILE A 85 15.95 -7.06 13.19
N VAL A 86 16.78 -6.05 12.95
CA VAL A 86 16.36 -4.68 12.62
C VAL A 86 16.13 -4.57 11.12
N GLN A 87 14.94 -4.15 10.72
CA GLN A 87 14.46 -4.13 9.33
C GLN A 87 13.56 -2.90 9.08
N ALA A 88 13.10 -2.68 7.84
CA ALA A 88 12.20 -1.57 7.50
C ALA A 88 10.87 -2.04 6.90
N CYS A 89 10.87 -3.11 6.10
CA CYS A 89 9.70 -3.59 5.35
C CYS A 89 9.24 -4.96 5.83
N THR A 90 7.96 -5.12 6.19
CA THR A 90 7.41 -6.43 6.58
C THR A 90 7.16 -7.36 5.40
N VAL A 91 7.04 -6.81 4.19
CA VAL A 91 6.84 -7.60 2.96
C VAL A 91 8.14 -8.29 2.52
N ALA A 92 9.30 -7.70 2.83
CA ALA A 92 10.62 -8.26 2.54
C ALA A 92 11.26 -8.89 3.79
N LEU A 93 10.47 -9.58 4.62
CA LEU A 93 10.88 -10.05 5.94
C LEU A 93 12.15 -10.91 5.91
N TYR A 94 12.34 -11.72 4.87
CA TYR A 94 13.44 -12.67 4.75
C TYR A 94 14.54 -12.21 3.77
N ASP A 95 14.43 -11.00 3.23
CA ASP A 95 15.43 -10.49 2.29
C ASP A 95 16.58 -9.79 3.01
N ASN A 96 17.81 -10.18 2.69
CA ASN A 96 19.02 -9.64 3.32
C ASN A 96 19.21 -8.13 3.05
N GLN A 97 18.69 -7.58 1.95
CA GLN A 97 18.74 -6.14 1.69
C GLN A 97 17.93 -5.34 2.72
N ASN A 98 16.88 -5.94 3.28
CA ASN A 98 16.02 -5.37 4.31
C ASN A 98 16.52 -5.65 5.75
N VAL A 99 17.74 -6.18 5.92
CA VAL A 99 18.36 -6.42 7.24
C VAL A 99 19.41 -5.36 7.56
N PHE A 100 19.18 -4.57 8.62
CA PHE A 100 20.07 -3.49 9.03
C PHE A 100 20.85 -3.78 10.32
N GLY A 101 20.56 -4.88 11.01
CA GLY A 101 21.27 -5.20 12.24
C GLY A 101 20.50 -6.14 13.16
N ASN A 102 20.90 -6.20 14.42
CA ASN A 102 20.21 -6.96 15.46
C ASN A 102 20.18 -6.15 16.77
N ILE A 103 18.98 -5.94 17.33
CA ILE A 103 18.82 -5.18 18.57
C ILE A 103 19.45 -5.90 19.77
N ASN A 104 19.51 -7.24 19.75
CA ASN A 104 20.12 -8.04 20.81
C ASN A 104 21.64 -7.85 20.89
N THR A 105 22.28 -7.38 19.81
CA THR A 105 23.72 -7.06 19.79
C THR A 105 23.97 -5.55 19.85
N GLY A 106 22.93 -4.72 19.84
CA GLY A 106 23.05 -3.27 19.73
C GLY A 106 23.61 -2.76 18.39
N LEU A 107 23.83 -3.65 17.42
CA LEU A 107 24.43 -3.32 16.13
C LEU A 107 23.34 -2.91 15.14
N ILE A 108 23.40 -1.67 14.67
CA ILE A 108 22.57 -1.14 13.58
C ILE A 108 23.48 -0.48 12.53
N ASN A 109 23.48 -1.00 11.32
CA ASN A 109 24.16 -0.43 10.17
C ASN A 109 23.36 0.76 9.60
N LYS A 110 23.65 1.95 10.11
CA LYS A 110 22.99 3.20 9.71
C LYS A 110 23.28 3.58 8.26
N ASP A 111 24.46 3.25 7.72
CA ASP A 111 24.81 3.57 6.34
C ASP A 111 23.99 2.75 5.35
N LYS A 112 23.85 1.45 5.62
CA LYS A 112 22.95 0.58 4.85
C LYS A 112 21.51 1.07 4.93
N MET A 113 21.06 1.49 6.12
CA MET A 113 19.73 2.07 6.28
C MET A 113 19.58 3.37 5.50
N LYS A 114 20.58 4.24 5.46
CA LYS A 114 20.57 5.47 4.66
C LYS A 114 20.40 5.17 3.17
N GLY A 115 21.06 4.13 2.67
CA GLY A 115 20.95 3.67 1.28
C GLY A 115 19.59 3.04 0.92
N TRP A 116 18.81 2.61 1.92
CA TRP A 116 17.47 2.08 1.70
C TRP A 116 16.46 3.18 1.33
N PHE A 117 16.64 4.40 1.84
CA PHE A 117 15.67 5.48 1.63
C PHE A 117 15.68 6.03 0.21
N LEU A 118 14.48 6.31 -0.28
CA LEU A 118 14.24 6.90 -1.60
C LEU A 118 13.85 8.37 -1.44
N SER A 119 14.57 9.23 -2.16
CA SER A 119 14.22 10.62 -2.37
C SER A 119 13.32 10.80 -3.59
N VAL A 120 12.57 11.90 -3.62
CA VAL A 120 11.81 12.29 -4.81
C VAL A 120 12.78 12.53 -5.97
N ARG A 121 12.54 11.86 -7.09
CA ARG A 121 13.33 11.98 -8.32
C ARG A 121 13.03 13.32 -9.00
N GLU A 122 14.06 13.90 -9.63
CA GLU A 122 13.96 15.21 -10.28
C GLU A 122 12.87 15.27 -11.35
N ASP A 123 12.79 14.22 -12.17
CA ASP A 123 11.79 14.07 -13.25
C ASP A 123 10.35 13.96 -12.75
N CYS A 124 10.14 13.71 -11.45
CA CYS A 124 8.82 13.62 -10.85
C CYS A 124 8.33 14.95 -10.28
N LYS A 125 9.17 15.98 -10.13
CA LYS A 125 8.79 17.23 -9.45
C LYS A 125 7.62 17.97 -10.13
N THR A 126 7.46 17.81 -11.44
CA THR A 126 6.37 18.40 -12.22
C THR A 126 5.15 17.49 -12.34
N CYS A 127 5.21 16.26 -11.83
CA CYS A 127 4.10 15.33 -11.90
C CYS A 127 2.97 15.76 -10.93
N PRO A 128 1.71 15.86 -11.39
CA PRO A 128 0.60 16.27 -10.52
C PRO A 128 0.33 15.31 -9.35
N PHE A 129 0.82 14.08 -9.44
CA PHE A 129 0.67 13.07 -8.40
C PHE A 129 1.87 12.99 -7.44
N VAL A 130 2.90 13.85 -7.58
CA VAL A 130 4.15 13.69 -6.83
C VAL A 130 3.98 13.77 -5.31
N LEU A 131 3.05 14.60 -4.82
CA LEU A 131 2.76 14.71 -3.39
C LEU A 131 2.13 13.41 -2.83
N ILE A 132 1.39 12.69 -3.67
CA ILE A 132 0.80 11.40 -3.31
C ILE A 132 1.85 10.28 -3.48
N CYS A 133 2.47 10.17 -4.65
CA CYS A 133 3.28 9.03 -5.04
C CYS A 133 4.75 9.08 -4.58
N LYS A 134 5.27 10.30 -4.34
CA LYS A 134 6.66 10.59 -3.94
C LYS A 134 7.68 9.77 -4.73
N SER A 135 7.55 9.77 -6.07
CA SER A 135 8.40 9.04 -7.02
C SER A 135 8.35 7.50 -6.95
N GLY A 136 7.28 6.92 -6.41
CA GLY A 136 7.19 5.48 -6.22
C GLY A 136 7.92 5.06 -4.97
N PHE A 137 7.36 5.47 -3.83
CA PHE A 137 7.97 5.46 -2.50
C PHE A 137 8.30 4.07 -1.90
N CYS A 138 8.18 2.96 -2.63
CA CYS A 138 8.38 1.61 -2.10
C CYS A 138 9.84 1.16 -2.28
N PRO A 139 10.66 1.12 -1.21
CA PRO A 139 12.07 0.75 -1.33
C PRO A 139 12.24 -0.72 -1.75
N MET A 140 11.37 -1.61 -1.28
CA MET A 140 11.37 -3.02 -1.66
C MET A 140 11.18 -3.21 -3.18
N ALA A 141 10.27 -2.45 -3.79
CA ALA A 141 10.06 -2.51 -5.23
C ALA A 141 11.29 -2.03 -6.02
N LYS A 142 12.10 -1.14 -5.44
CA LYS A 142 13.30 -0.56 -6.07
C LYS A 142 14.55 -1.40 -5.89
N HIS A 143 14.82 -1.80 -4.65
CA HIS A 143 16.08 -2.44 -4.27
C HIS A 143 16.01 -3.97 -4.39
N ILE A 144 14.83 -4.58 -4.19
CA ILE A 144 14.68 -6.03 -4.13
C ILE A 144 14.04 -6.58 -5.41
N THR A 145 12.87 -6.05 -5.78
CA THR A 145 12.19 -6.49 -7.01
C THR A 145 12.80 -5.84 -8.26
N GLU A 146 13.61 -4.79 -8.09
CA GLU A 146 14.28 -4.07 -9.17
C GLU A 146 13.32 -3.58 -10.27
N LEU A 147 12.08 -3.24 -9.90
CA LEU A 147 11.11 -2.73 -10.85
C LEU A 147 11.57 -1.38 -11.40
N SER A 148 11.49 -1.24 -12.72
CA SER A 148 11.85 0.00 -13.39
C SER A 148 11.00 1.17 -12.90
N SER A 149 11.59 2.38 -12.92
CA SER A 149 10.87 3.60 -12.55
C SER A 149 9.61 3.83 -13.39
N SER A 150 9.64 3.47 -14.68
CA SER A 150 8.47 3.61 -15.56
C SER A 150 7.32 2.69 -15.16
N VAL A 151 7.62 1.44 -14.78
CA VAL A 151 6.61 0.47 -14.32
C VAL A 151 6.01 0.92 -12.99
N ILE A 152 6.84 1.33 -12.03
CA ILE A 152 6.36 1.83 -10.73
C ILE A 152 5.50 3.09 -10.93
N CYS A 153 5.95 4.02 -11.77
CA CYS A 153 5.20 5.23 -12.09
C CYS A 153 3.82 4.90 -12.65
N LYS A 154 3.76 4.06 -13.70
CA LYS A 154 2.50 3.63 -14.31
C LYS A 154 1.56 3.00 -13.30
N ASN A 155 2.04 2.03 -12.52
CA ASN A 155 1.23 1.34 -11.52
C ASN A 155 0.69 2.30 -10.46
N MET A 156 1.49 3.27 -10.05
CA MET A 156 1.10 4.24 -9.04
C MET A 156 0.08 5.25 -9.56
N GLN A 157 0.26 5.74 -10.79
CA GLN A 157 -0.73 6.61 -11.42
C GLN A 157 -2.07 5.89 -11.59
N GLU A 158 -2.06 4.64 -12.03
CA GLU A 158 -3.29 3.83 -12.15
C GLU A 158 -3.97 3.63 -10.80
N LYS A 159 -3.19 3.32 -9.75
CA LYS A 159 -3.72 3.20 -8.38
C LYS A 159 -4.36 4.50 -7.92
N ILE A 160 -3.71 5.64 -8.12
CA ILE A 160 -4.21 6.96 -7.72
C ILE A 160 -5.48 7.30 -8.50
N ARG A 161 -5.51 7.13 -9.83
CA ARG A 161 -6.69 7.37 -10.67
C ARG A 161 -7.89 6.54 -10.23
N LYS A 162 -7.68 5.24 -9.99
CA LYS A 162 -8.72 4.35 -9.48
C LYS A 162 -9.27 4.79 -8.13
N ASN A 163 -8.39 5.19 -7.20
CA ASN A 163 -8.84 5.65 -5.88
C ASN A 163 -9.50 7.03 -5.92
N LEU A 164 -9.06 7.94 -6.80
CA LEU A 164 -9.77 9.20 -7.06
C LEU A 164 -11.18 8.94 -7.61
N ALA A 165 -11.32 8.01 -8.54
CA ALA A 165 -12.62 7.61 -9.07
C ALA A 165 -13.50 7.01 -7.96
N LEU A 166 -12.96 6.12 -7.12
CA LEU A 166 -13.67 5.58 -5.96
C LEU A 166 -14.09 6.67 -4.98
N TYR A 167 -13.21 7.64 -4.71
CA TYR A 167 -13.44 8.73 -3.76
C TYR A 167 -14.58 9.64 -4.21
N ALA A 168 -14.66 9.92 -5.51
CA ALA A 168 -15.76 10.65 -6.11
C ALA A 168 -17.08 9.86 -6.04
N ILE A 169 -17.10 8.59 -6.44
CA ILE A 169 -18.37 7.83 -6.43
C ILE A 169 -18.85 7.47 -5.02
N SER A 170 -17.96 7.41 -4.03
CA SER A 170 -18.32 7.12 -2.64
C SER A 170 -18.79 8.35 -1.87
N GLY A 171 -18.82 9.54 -2.51
CA GLY A 171 -19.22 10.79 -1.84
C GLY A 171 -18.32 11.16 -0.67
N CYS A 172 -17.03 10.75 -0.69
CA CYS A 172 -16.11 10.98 0.42
C CYS A 172 -15.52 12.40 0.47
N TYR A 173 -15.96 13.29 -0.41
CA TYR A 173 -15.56 14.70 -0.42
C TYR A 173 -16.59 15.53 0.34
N GLU A 174 -16.11 16.51 1.10
CA GLU A 174 -16.99 17.56 1.61
C GLU A 174 -17.22 18.57 0.49
N ASP A 175 -18.45 18.65 -0.02
CA ASP A 175 -18.90 19.73 -0.90
C ASP A 175 -18.97 21.03 -0.09
N ILE A 176 -17.82 21.62 0.21
CA ILE A 176 -17.77 23.04 0.54
C ILE A 176 -17.64 23.75 -0.79
N LEU A 177 -18.77 23.94 -1.45
CA LEU A 177 -18.85 24.93 -2.52
C LEU A 177 -18.62 26.28 -1.83
N ASP A 178 -17.42 26.84 -1.97
CA ASP A 178 -17.16 28.26 -1.70
C ASP A 178 -17.96 29.08 -2.73
N VAL A 179 -19.27 29.19 -2.51
CA VAL A 179 -20.13 30.13 -3.21
C VAL A 179 -19.93 31.48 -2.51
N ASN A 180 -19.03 32.29 -3.06
CA ASN A 180 -19.01 33.75 -2.85
C ASN A 180 -19.18 34.44 -4.19
#